data_AF-A0A969KKG1-F1
#
_entry.id   AF-A0A969KKG1-F1
#
_cell.length_a   1.000
_cell.length_b   1.000
_cell.length_c   1.000
_cell.angle_alpha   90.00
_cell.angle_beta   90.00
_cell.angle_gamma   90.00
#
_symmetry.space_group_name_H-M   'P 1'
#
loop_
_entity.id
_entity.type
_entity.pdbx_description
1 polymer ?
#
loop_
_entity_poly.entity_id
_entity_poly.type
_entity_poly.pdbx_seq_one_letter_code
_entity_poly.pdbx_strand_id
1 'polypeptide(L)' 'MKQKVAVDSGAAILVDVRSAEAYTELHAKDAISIPLDNFENNINSISLEKTEWIITYCT' A
#
# COMPACT_ATOMS: atom_id res chain seq x y z
N MET A 1 4.07 20.57 1.95
CA MET A 1 3.18 19.54 2.54
C MET A 1 2.35 18.86 1.43
N LYS A 2 3.00 18.29 0.39
CA LYS A 2 2.29 17.86 -0.84
C LYS A 2 1.80 16.39 -0.81
N GLN A 3 2.28 15.58 0.11
CA GLN A 3 1.99 14.13 0.14
C GLN A 3 0.68 13.78 0.87
N LYS A 4 0.28 14.56 1.89
CA LYS A 4 -0.97 14.31 2.64
C LYS A 4 -2.24 14.61 1.83
N VAL A 5 -2.17 15.54 0.88
CA VAL A 5 -3.31 15.96 0.04
C VAL A 5 -3.70 14.89 -0.99
N ALA A 6 -2.74 14.16 -1.55
CA ALA A 6 -3.01 13.14 -2.57
C ALA A 6 -3.71 11.90 -1.98
N VAL A 7 -3.30 11.49 -0.77
CA VAL A 7 -3.94 10.39 -0.03
C VAL A 7 -5.34 10.80 0.46
N ASP A 8 -5.49 12.02 0.99
CA ASP A 8 -6.77 12.55 1.49
C ASP A 8 -7.80 12.78 0.37
N SER A 9 -7.34 13.07 -0.86
CA SER A 9 -8.19 13.14 -2.06
C SER A 9 -8.49 11.79 -2.71
N GLY A 10 -7.98 10.67 -2.17
CA GLY A 10 -8.18 9.33 -2.74
C GLY A 10 -7.51 9.12 -4.10
N ALA A 11 -6.41 9.83 -4.37
CA ALA A 11 -5.64 9.72 -5.61
C ALA A 11 -4.35 8.88 -5.45
N ALA A 12 -4.08 8.42 -4.21
CA ALA A 12 -2.89 7.65 -3.89
C ALA A 12 -3.19 6.58 -2.85
N ILE A 13 -2.74 5.37 -3.11
CA ILE A 13 -2.94 4.19 -2.26
C ILE A 13 -1.65 3.92 -1.51
N LEU A 14 -1.72 3.86 -0.17
CA LEU A 14 -0.60 3.37 0.63
C LEU A 14 -0.60 1.84 0.59
N VAL A 15 0.57 1.27 0.31
CA VAL A 15 0.76 -0.17 0.31
C VAL A 15 1.85 -0.54 1.30
N ASP A 16 1.47 -1.33 2.28
CA ASP A 16 2.38 -1.89 3.27
C ASP A 16 2.93 -3.21 2.74
N VAL A 17 4.24 -3.24 2.48
CA VAL A 17 4.91 -4.43 1.91
C VAL A 17 5.50 -5.37 2.97
N ARG A 18 5.19 -5.13 4.25
CA ARG A 18 5.67 -5.94 5.37
C ARG A 18 4.82 -7.21 5.51
N SER A 19 5.18 -8.05 6.48
CA SER A 19 4.38 -9.22 6.84
C SER A 19 2.99 -8.81 7.35
N ALA A 20 1.99 -9.65 7.11
CA ALA A 20 0.62 -9.42 7.57
C ALA A 20 0.52 -9.26 9.10
N GLU A 21 1.44 -9.88 9.85
CA GLU A 21 1.57 -9.72 11.29
C GLU A 21 1.92 -8.27 11.68
N ALA A 22 2.94 -7.69 11.06
CA ALA A 22 3.36 -6.30 11.32
C ALA A 22 2.27 -5.28 10.90
N TYR A 23 1.55 -5.57 9.83
CA TYR A 23 0.38 -4.78 9.43
C TYR A 23 -0.74 -4.87 10.48
N THR A 24 -1.01 -6.07 11.01
CA THR A 24 -2.05 -6.29 12.04
C THR A 24 -1.69 -5.62 13.37
N GLU A 25 -0.41 -5.61 13.75
CA GLU A 25 0.07 -4.92 14.95
C GLU A 25 -0.12 -3.40 14.85
N LEU A 26 0.33 -2.79 13.76
CA LEU A 26 0.15 -1.36 13.51
C LEU A 26 0.38 -1.01 12.04
N HIS A 27 -0.61 -0.41 11.40
CA HIS A 27 -0.53 0.06 10.02
C HIS A 27 -1.07 1.49 9.87
N ALA A 28 -0.67 2.15 8.79
CA ALA A 28 -1.22 3.46 8.44
C ALA A 28 -2.70 3.32 8.04
N LYS A 29 -3.53 4.27 8.48
CA LYS A 29 -4.94 4.35 8.09
C LYS A 29 -5.04 4.48 6.55
N ASP A 30 -5.92 3.70 5.93
CA ASP A 30 -6.08 3.56 4.47
C ASP A 30 -4.92 2.85 3.74
N ALA A 31 -3.97 2.24 4.46
CA ALA A 31 -2.98 1.36 3.84
C ALA A 31 -3.58 -0.01 3.50
N ILE A 32 -3.07 -0.65 2.44
CA ILE A 32 -3.39 -2.03 2.06
C ILE A 32 -2.19 -2.91 2.39
N SER A 33 -2.42 -4.04 3.06
CA SER A 33 -1.38 -5.05 3.32
C SER A 33 -1.13 -5.87 2.07
N ILE A 34 0.05 -5.73 1.47
CA ILE A 34 0.48 -6.55 0.34
C ILE A 34 1.94 -6.95 0.56
N PRO A 35 2.19 -8.09 1.24
CA PRO A 35 3.55 -8.54 1.53
C PRO A 35 4.41 -8.60 0.28
N LEU A 36 5.70 -8.27 0.40
CA LEU A 36 6.62 -8.26 -0.73
C LEU A 36 6.63 -9.60 -1.50
N ASP A 37 6.53 -10.71 -0.77
CA ASP A 37 6.43 -12.06 -1.34
C ASP A 37 5.20 -12.23 -2.27
N ASN A 38 4.08 -11.59 -1.92
CA ASN A 38 2.90 -11.53 -2.78
C ASN A 38 3.08 -10.54 -3.94
N PHE A 39 3.88 -9.50 -3.78
CA PHE A 39 4.25 -8.60 -4.87
C PHE A 39 5.06 -9.32 -5.95
N GLU A 40 6.02 -10.16 -5.56
CA GLU A 40 6.88 -10.89 -6.50
C GLU A 40 6.14 -12.05 -7.17
N ASN A 41 5.28 -12.77 -6.43
CA ASN A 41 4.61 -13.96 -6.94
C ASN A 41 3.19 -13.71 -7.50
N ASN A 42 2.51 -12.65 -7.04
CA ASN A 42 1.07 -12.44 -7.28
C ASN A 42 0.71 -10.99 -7.69
N ILE A 43 1.64 -10.25 -8.31
CA ILE A 43 1.39 -8.90 -8.86
C ILE A 43 0.13 -8.82 -9.73
N ASN A 44 -0.20 -9.89 -10.45
CA ASN A 44 -1.38 -9.94 -11.33
C ASN A 44 -2.71 -10.11 -10.59
N SER A 45 -2.70 -10.63 -9.35
CA SER A 45 -3.91 -10.76 -8.51
C SER A 45 -4.19 -9.50 -7.70
N ILE A 46 -3.21 -8.58 -7.64
CA ILE A 46 -3.33 -7.33 -6.93
C ILE A 46 -4.12 -6.37 -7.82
N SER A 47 -5.37 -6.13 -7.45
CA SER A 47 -6.29 -5.23 -8.15
C SER A 47 -5.97 -3.77 -7.80
N LEU A 48 -4.74 -3.34 -8.08
CA LEU A 48 -4.32 -1.95 -8.01
C LEU A 48 -4.41 -1.36 -9.41
N GLU A 49 -5.29 -0.38 -9.57
CA GLU A 49 -5.39 0.42 -10.78
C GLU A 49 -4.06 1.16 -11.00
N LYS A 50 -3.36 0.89 -12.12
CA LYS A 50 -2.05 1.51 -12.43
C LYS A 50 -2.12 3.01 -12.67
N THR A 51 -3.32 3.56 -12.71
CA THR A 51 -3.64 4.98 -12.81
C THR A 51 -3.59 5.71 -11.46
N GLU A 52 -3.69 4.98 -10.35
CA GLU A 52 -3.56 5.50 -8.99
C GLU A 52 -2.09 5.62 -8.57
N TRP A 53 -1.79 6.60 -7.74
CA TRP A 53 -0.44 6.79 -7.22
C TRP A 53 -0.15 5.78 -6.11
N ILE A 54 0.68 4.77 -6.39
CA ILE A 54 1.00 3.73 -5.41
C ILE A 54 2.22 4.16 -4.59
N ILE A 55 2.05 4.28 -3.28
CA ILE A 55 3.13 4.60 -2.34
C ILE A 55 3.40 3.37 -1.49
N THR A 56 4.48 2.66 -1.77
CA THR A 56 4.93 1.53 -0.94
C THR A 56 5.77 2.02 0.22
N TYR A 57 5.58 1.42 1.40
CA TYR A 57 6.46 1.66 2.53
C TYR A 57 6.79 0.37 3.28
N CYS A 58 8.01 0.34 3.79
CA CYS A 58 8.49 -0.58 4.81
C CYS A 58 8.95 0.26 6.00
N THR A 59 8.85 -0.31 7.21
CA THR A 59 9.43 0.26 8.43
C THR A 59 10.80 -0.31 8.67
#